data_AF-C7N0N9-F1
#
_entry.id   AF-C7N0N9-F1
#
_cell.length_a   1.000
_cell.length_b   1.000
_cell.length_c   1.000
_cell.angle_alpha   90.00
_cell.angle_beta   90.00
_cell.angle_gamma   90.00
#
_symmetry.space_group_name_H-M   'P 1'
#
loop_
_entity.id
_entity.type
_entity.pdbx_description
1 polymer ?
#
loop_
_entity_poly.entity_id
_entity_poly.type
_entity_poly.pdbx_seq_one_letter_code
_entity_poly.pdbx_strand_id
1 'polypeptide(L)'
;MSGRPTPAAQQAEAAHARAPRKEGSPKSEDRTDEPSLIGELILLLVKIAFVAGFAGMVLVFLFGLMQTADESMSPAVREGDLVVYYRLQKDYSAGDLVVVNNGERKEVRRVIAVAGDEVSFDEDGLVINGYHQSEERIFTETLPYADGITYPVVLADGQVFVMGDNRTQANDSRMYGPVDVESGTEGEVMTVIRRRNF
;
A
#
# COMPACT_ATOMS: atom_id res chain seq x y z
N MET A 1 -27.72 -16.42 -129.95
CA MET A 1 -26.58 -15.53 -130.22
C MET A 1 -26.39 -14.62 -129.00
N SER A 2 -25.13 -14.40 -128.62
CA SER A 2 -24.64 -13.66 -127.42
C SER A 2 -24.85 -14.43 -126.10
N GLY A 3 -23.88 -14.70 -125.23
CA GLY A 3 -22.48 -14.31 -125.08
C GLY A 3 -22.11 -14.56 -123.60
N ARG A 4 -21.07 -15.36 -123.31
CA ARG A 4 -20.50 -15.69 -121.97
C ARG A 4 -19.89 -14.42 -121.28
N PRO A 5 -19.39 -14.40 -120.01
CA PRO A 5 -18.95 -15.49 -119.09
C PRO A 5 -19.21 -15.32 -117.55
N THR A 6 -18.81 -16.35 -116.79
CA THR A 6 -18.51 -16.51 -115.31
C THR A 6 -17.42 -15.50 -114.81
N PRO A 7 -16.95 -15.37 -113.53
CA PRO A 7 -17.04 -16.26 -112.34
C PRO A 7 -17.00 -15.66 -110.88
N ALA A 8 -17.18 -16.55 -109.88
CA ALA A 8 -16.47 -16.70 -108.58
C ALA A 8 -16.39 -15.59 -107.49
N ALA A 9 -16.10 -16.09 -106.26
CA ALA A 9 -15.64 -15.42 -105.02
C ALA A 9 -16.76 -14.82 -104.13
N GLN A 10 -16.79 -14.93 -102.80
CA GLN A 10 -15.82 -15.37 -101.78
C GLN A 10 -16.52 -15.40 -100.39
N GLN A 11 -15.99 -16.27 -99.49
CA GLN A 11 -15.85 -16.12 -98.02
C GLN A 11 -17.14 -16.02 -97.15
N ALA A 12 -17.44 -16.93 -96.21
CA ALA A 12 -16.74 -17.32 -94.97
C ALA A 12 -16.66 -16.19 -93.92
N GLU A 13 -17.63 -16.12 -92.99
CA GLU A 13 -17.41 -15.42 -91.71
C GLU A 13 -18.22 -16.01 -90.54
N ALA A 14 -17.45 -16.66 -89.65
CA ALA A 14 -17.52 -16.78 -88.20
C ALA A 14 -18.87 -16.83 -87.44
N ALA A 15 -18.97 -17.92 -86.67
CA ALA A 15 -19.81 -18.05 -85.49
C ALA A 15 -19.48 -17.00 -84.40
N HIS A 16 -20.51 -16.41 -83.83
CA HIS A 16 -20.44 -15.73 -82.53
C HIS A 16 -21.58 -16.20 -81.63
N ALA A 17 -21.33 -17.29 -80.92
CA ALA A 17 -22.15 -17.72 -79.79
C ALA A 17 -21.93 -16.74 -78.62
N ARG A 18 -22.97 -15.97 -78.27
CA ARG A 18 -22.97 -15.14 -77.05
C ARG A 18 -23.04 -16.06 -75.83
N ALA A 19 -21.98 -16.06 -75.01
CA ALA A 19 -22.02 -16.61 -73.67
C ALA A 19 -22.97 -15.77 -72.77
N PRO A 20 -23.71 -16.39 -71.83
CA PRO A 20 -24.54 -15.64 -70.90
C PRO A 20 -23.67 -14.87 -69.90
N ARG A 21 -24.02 -13.60 -69.67
CA ARG A 21 -23.44 -12.73 -68.63
C ARG A 21 -23.56 -13.42 -67.27
N LYS A 22 -22.44 -13.57 -66.56
CA LYS A 22 -22.45 -13.83 -65.12
C LYS A 22 -22.91 -12.54 -64.43
N GLU A 23 -24.16 -12.52 -63.98
CA GLU A 23 -24.60 -11.54 -62.99
C GLU A 23 -23.79 -11.76 -61.71
N GLY A 24 -23.04 -10.73 -61.31
CA GLY A 24 -22.32 -10.73 -60.05
C GLY A 24 -23.32 -10.72 -58.89
N SER A 25 -23.19 -11.70 -58.00
CA SER A 25 -23.89 -11.74 -56.72
C SER A 25 -23.55 -10.50 -55.89
N PRO A 26 -24.49 -9.99 -55.09
CA PRO A 26 -24.35 -8.71 -54.39
C PRO A 26 -23.23 -8.77 -53.36
N LYS A 27 -22.44 -7.69 -53.33
CA LYS A 27 -21.41 -7.41 -52.33
C LYS A 27 -22.07 -7.45 -50.95
N SER A 28 -21.73 -8.42 -50.12
CA SER A 28 -22.20 -8.49 -48.73
C SER A 28 -21.77 -7.21 -48.03
N GLU A 29 -22.74 -6.40 -47.63
CA GLU A 29 -22.54 -5.25 -46.76
C GLU A 29 -21.76 -5.71 -45.53
N ASP A 30 -20.68 -4.97 -45.27
CA ASP A 30 -19.81 -5.04 -44.11
C ASP A 30 -20.69 -4.91 -42.86
N ARG A 31 -21.07 -6.05 -42.26
CA ARG A 31 -21.65 -6.06 -40.92
C ARG A 31 -20.52 -5.60 -40.03
N THR A 32 -20.50 -4.31 -39.70
CA THR A 32 -19.68 -3.77 -38.64
C THR A 32 -19.83 -4.70 -37.45
N ASP A 33 -18.75 -5.39 -37.10
CA ASP A 33 -18.70 -6.34 -35.99
C ASP A 33 -19.10 -5.60 -34.70
N GLU A 34 -20.39 -5.63 -34.36
CA GLU A 34 -20.83 -5.15 -33.06
C GLU A 34 -20.11 -6.01 -32.02
N PRO A 35 -19.37 -5.38 -31.08
CA PRO A 35 -18.60 -6.13 -30.10
C PRO A 35 -19.53 -7.11 -29.36
N SER A 36 -19.13 -8.37 -29.31
CA SER A 36 -19.90 -9.41 -28.61
C SER A 36 -20.09 -9.00 -27.15
N LEU A 37 -21.33 -9.04 -26.65
CA LEU A 37 -21.68 -8.73 -25.25
C LEU A 37 -20.83 -9.52 -24.23
N ILE A 38 -20.42 -10.74 -24.59
CA ILE A 38 -19.53 -11.58 -23.78
C ILE A 38 -18.11 -10.98 -23.74
N GLY A 39 -17.62 -10.49 -24.87
CA GLY A 39 -16.33 -9.81 -24.96
C GLY A 39 -16.31 -8.50 -24.16
N GLU A 40 -17.39 -7.73 -24.21
CA GLU A 40 -17.54 -6.51 -23.40
C GLU A 40 -17.57 -6.82 -21.89
N LEU A 41 -18.31 -7.86 -21.48
CA LEU A 41 -18.36 -8.29 -20.09
C LEU A 41 -16.98 -8.76 -19.60
N ILE A 42 -16.25 -9.54 -20.39
CA ILE A 42 -14.89 -9.97 -20.07
C ILE A 42 -13.98 -8.76 -19.93
N LEU A 43 -14.02 -7.82 -20.87
CA LEU A 43 -13.21 -6.60 -20.83
C LEU A 43 -13.53 -5.75 -19.60
N LEU A 44 -14.81 -5.64 -19.22
CA LEU A 44 -15.24 -4.95 -18.00
C LEU A 44 -14.65 -5.61 -16.75
N LEU A 45 -14.74 -6.94 -16.64
CA LEU A 45 -14.17 -7.67 -15.50
C LEU A 45 -12.66 -7.52 -15.41
N VAL A 46 -11.95 -7.54 -16.54
CA VAL A 46 -10.50 -7.31 -16.58
C VAL A 46 -10.15 -5.90 -16.08
N LYS A 47 -10.89 -4.87 -16.50
CA LYS A 47 -10.70 -3.50 -16.02
C LYS A 47 -10.94 -3.38 -14.51
N ILE A 48 -12.01 -3.98 -14.01
CA ILE A 48 -12.33 -4.00 -12.57
C ILE A 48 -11.21 -4.72 -11.81
N ALA A 49 -10.76 -5.88 -12.28
CA ALA A 49 -9.68 -6.63 -11.66
C ALA A 49 -8.37 -5.85 -11.65
N PHE A 50 -8.05 -5.14 -12.74
CA PHE A 50 -6.87 -4.28 -12.81
C PHE A 50 -6.95 -3.13 -11.79
N VAL A 51 -8.07 -2.41 -11.74
CA VAL A 51 -8.27 -1.30 -10.78
C VAL A 51 -8.23 -1.82 -9.34
N ALA A 52 -8.90 -2.93 -9.04
CA ALA A 52 -8.90 -3.54 -7.72
C ALA A 52 -7.52 -4.05 -7.32
N GLY A 53 -6.78 -4.67 -8.24
CA GLY A 53 -5.41 -5.14 -8.02
C GLY A 53 -4.45 -3.97 -7.77
N PHE A 54 -4.55 -2.91 -8.57
CA PHE A 54 -3.77 -1.68 -8.36
C PHE A 54 -4.10 -1.03 -7.02
N ALA A 55 -5.38 -0.89 -6.68
CA ALA A 55 -5.81 -0.37 -5.39
C ALA A 55 -5.29 -1.25 -4.23
N GLY A 56 -5.38 -2.57 -4.34
CA GLY A 56 -4.84 -3.51 -3.35
C GLY A 56 -3.33 -3.37 -3.18
N MET A 57 -2.59 -3.23 -4.28
CA MET A 57 -1.15 -3.00 -4.25
C MET A 57 -0.81 -1.69 -3.52
N VAL A 58 -1.51 -0.60 -3.85
CA VAL A 58 -1.33 0.69 -3.16
C VAL A 58 -1.66 0.55 -1.67
N LEU A 59 -2.75 -0.11 -1.31
CA LEU A 59 -3.13 -0.30 0.09
C LEU A 59 -2.09 -1.11 0.88
N VAL A 60 -1.53 -2.18 0.32
CA VAL A 60 -0.46 -2.97 0.96
C VAL A 60 0.85 -2.18 1.08
N PHE A 61 1.10 -1.26 0.15
CA PHE A 61 2.25 -0.36 0.23
C PHE A 61 2.06 0.75 1.28
N LEU A 62 0.84 1.27 1.42
CA LEU A 62 0.52 2.36 2.34
C LEU A 62 0.35 1.91 3.78
N PHE A 63 -0.27 0.74 3.98
CA PHE A 63 -0.64 0.24 5.29
C PHE A 63 0.14 -1.03 5.63
N GLY A 64 0.51 -1.16 6.90
CA GLY A 64 1.03 -2.41 7.45
C GLY A 64 0.05 -3.02 8.43
N LEU A 65 0.11 -4.34 8.56
CA LEU A 65 -0.69 -5.12 9.49
C LEU A 65 0.23 -6.05 10.26
N MET A 66 0.19 -6.01 11.59
CA MET A 66 0.97 -6.88 12.47
C MET A 66 0.15 -7.36 13.65
N GLN A 67 0.56 -8.49 14.23
CA GLN A 67 0.05 -8.95 15.52
C GLN A 67 1.11 -8.66 16.58
N THR A 68 0.69 -8.08 17.70
CA THR A 68 1.57 -7.81 18.84
C THR A 68 1.93 -9.12 19.54
N ALA A 69 3.21 -9.31 19.85
CA ALA A 69 3.74 -10.57 20.40
C ALA A 69 4.18 -10.48 21.87
N ASP A 70 4.00 -9.34 22.52
CA ASP A 70 4.37 -9.13 23.93
C ASP A 70 3.41 -8.16 24.65
N GLU A 71 3.62 -7.97 25.94
CA GLU A 71 2.81 -7.12 26.81
C GLU A 71 3.44 -5.73 27.08
N SER A 72 4.45 -5.33 26.31
CA SER A 72 5.22 -4.09 26.53
C SER A 72 4.37 -2.80 26.46
N MET A 73 3.22 -2.88 25.81
CA MET A 73 2.27 -1.77 25.64
C MET A 73 0.96 -1.95 26.42
N SER A 74 0.89 -2.92 27.33
CA SER A 74 -0.31 -3.12 28.16
C SER A 74 -0.53 -1.92 29.11
N PRO A 75 -1.75 -1.39 29.25
CA PRO A 75 -3.02 -1.93 28.76
C PRO A 75 -3.48 -1.42 27.38
N ALA A 76 -2.79 -0.43 26.79
CA ALA A 76 -3.20 0.20 25.53
C ALA A 76 -3.19 -0.79 24.37
N VAL A 77 -2.11 -1.56 24.22
CA VAL A 77 -1.99 -2.65 23.24
C VAL A 77 -1.57 -3.91 23.98
N ARG A 78 -2.35 -4.99 23.83
CA ARG A 78 -2.12 -6.27 24.50
C ARG A 78 -1.53 -7.28 23.53
N GLU A 79 -0.88 -8.30 24.08
CA GLU A 79 -0.44 -9.46 23.31
C GLU A 79 -1.61 -10.04 22.50
N GLY A 80 -1.36 -10.33 21.22
CA GLY A 80 -2.35 -10.86 20.29
C GLY A 80 -3.25 -9.82 19.62
N ASP A 81 -3.23 -8.56 20.04
CA ASP A 81 -3.93 -7.48 19.34
C ASP A 81 -3.42 -7.34 17.90
N LEU A 82 -4.32 -7.02 16.98
CA LEU A 82 -3.98 -6.75 15.59
C LEU A 82 -3.85 -5.25 15.37
N VAL A 83 -2.71 -4.82 14.87
CA VAL A 83 -2.34 -3.42 14.70
C VAL A 83 -2.27 -3.10 13.22
N VAL A 84 -2.98 -2.06 12.81
CA VAL A 84 -2.86 -1.47 11.47
C VAL A 84 -2.15 -0.13 11.59
N TYR A 85 -1.10 0.06 10.81
CA TYR A 85 -0.29 1.27 10.83
C TYR A 85 -0.12 1.87 9.43
N TYR A 86 0.07 3.19 9.36
CA TYR A 86 0.28 3.94 8.13
C TYR A 86 1.75 4.29 7.94
N ARG A 87 2.30 3.98 6.77
CA ARG A 87 3.76 4.02 6.53
C ARG A 87 4.29 5.37 6.06
N LEU A 88 3.46 6.21 5.44
CA LEU A 88 3.94 7.41 4.74
C LEU A 88 4.06 8.64 5.63
N GLN A 89 3.10 8.88 6.53
CA GLN A 89 3.15 10.04 7.40
C GLN A 89 3.89 9.66 8.68
N LYS A 90 5.05 10.28 8.89
CA LYS A 90 5.93 10.06 10.04
C LYS A 90 6.18 11.34 10.84
N ASP A 91 5.29 12.32 10.70
CA ASP A 91 5.30 13.54 11.50
C ASP A 91 4.69 13.25 12.88
N TYR A 92 5.41 12.46 13.67
CA TYR A 92 4.93 11.98 14.95
C TYR A 92 4.85 13.11 16.00
N SER A 93 3.88 12.98 16.87
CA SER A 93 3.64 13.83 18.03
C SER A 93 3.77 13.03 19.33
N ALA A 94 4.05 13.72 20.44
CA ALA A 94 4.01 13.10 21.75
C ALA A 94 2.62 12.48 22.01
N GLY A 95 2.61 11.23 22.46
CA GLY A 95 1.41 10.43 22.67
C GLY A 95 1.09 9.45 21.54
N ASP A 96 1.63 9.64 20.34
CA ASP A 96 1.37 8.76 19.20
C ASP A 96 1.88 7.35 19.47
N LEU A 97 1.18 6.36 18.90
CA LEU A 97 1.65 4.98 18.88
C LEU A 97 2.34 4.72 17.56
N VAL A 98 3.55 4.20 17.60
CA VAL A 98 4.36 3.95 16.40
C VAL A 98 4.87 2.51 16.40
N VAL A 99 5.03 1.96 15.21
CA VAL A 99 5.69 0.68 15.02
C VAL A 99 7.18 0.93 14.82
N VAL A 100 7.99 0.44 15.75
CA VAL A 100 9.45 0.52 15.73
C VAL A 100 10.00 -0.80 15.24
N ASN A 101 11.08 -0.74 14.47
CA ASN A 101 11.82 -1.90 14.03
C ASN A 101 13.21 -1.89 14.69
N ASN A 102 13.42 -2.79 15.65
CA ASN A 102 14.69 -2.91 16.36
C ASN A 102 15.72 -3.81 15.65
N GLY A 103 15.48 -4.16 14.39
CA GLY A 103 16.33 -5.04 13.58
C GLY A 103 15.97 -6.53 13.69
N GLU A 104 15.32 -6.95 14.78
CA GLU A 104 14.87 -8.34 14.97
C GLU A 104 13.37 -8.49 14.74
N ARG A 105 12.58 -7.56 15.29
CA ARG A 105 11.12 -7.62 15.24
C ARG A 105 10.49 -6.23 15.27
N LYS A 106 9.24 -6.18 14.80
CA LYS A 106 8.40 -4.99 14.87
C LYS A 106 7.68 -4.97 16.20
N GLU A 107 7.70 -3.82 16.86
CA GLU A 107 7.10 -3.62 18.17
C GLU A 107 6.36 -2.29 18.20
N VAL A 108 5.27 -2.22 18.96
CA VAL A 108 4.57 -0.95 19.18
C VAL A 108 5.20 -0.23 20.36
N ARG A 109 5.43 1.08 20.22
CA ARG A 109 5.85 1.96 21.30
C ARG A 109 5.06 3.26 21.26
N ARG A 110 5.02 3.97 22.37
CA ARG A 110 4.47 5.32 22.47
C ARG A 110 5.56 6.35 22.31
N VAL A 111 5.36 7.35 21.46
CA VAL A 111 6.21 8.52 21.36
C VAL A 111 6.02 9.36 22.61
N ILE A 112 7.10 9.64 23.32
CA ILE A 112 7.11 10.43 24.55
C ILE A 112 7.63 11.84 24.30
N ALA A 113 8.61 11.97 23.41
CA ALA A 113 9.22 13.23 23.04
C ALA A 113 9.69 13.19 21.58
N VAL A 114 9.80 14.37 20.97
CA VAL A 114 10.14 14.56 19.56
C VAL A 114 11.37 15.45 19.40
N ALA A 115 11.86 15.61 18.16
CA ALA A 115 13.04 16.42 17.86
C ALA A 115 13.04 17.79 18.58
N GLY A 116 14.17 18.11 19.21
CA GLY A 116 14.37 19.33 20.01
C GLY A 116 14.00 19.20 21.49
N ASP A 117 13.23 18.20 21.89
CA ASP A 117 12.91 17.98 23.30
C ASP A 117 14.09 17.42 24.09
N GLU A 118 14.19 17.81 25.36
CA GLU A 118 15.09 17.21 26.35
C GLU A 118 14.31 16.23 27.24
N VAL A 119 14.79 15.00 27.32
CA VAL A 119 14.26 13.94 28.18
C VAL A 119 15.21 13.72 29.35
N SER A 120 14.65 13.72 30.56
CA SER A 120 15.40 13.45 31.79
C SER A 120 14.52 12.74 32.83
N PHE A 121 15.13 12.36 33.95
CA PHE A 121 14.47 11.68 35.05
C PHE A 121 14.97 12.22 36.38
N ASP A 122 14.10 12.27 37.38
CA ASP A 122 14.44 12.56 38.77
C ASP A 122 13.68 11.63 39.75
N GLU A 123 13.65 11.98 41.04
CA GLU A 123 13.00 11.18 42.08
C GLU A 123 11.48 11.05 41.88
N ASP A 124 10.84 11.99 41.18
CA ASP A 124 9.40 12.00 40.92
C ASP A 124 9.05 11.40 39.55
N GLY A 125 10.05 11.05 38.73
CA GLY A 125 9.90 10.26 37.50
C GLY A 125 10.32 10.99 36.22
N LEU A 126 9.51 10.88 35.16
CA LEU A 126 9.81 11.41 33.83
C LEU A 126 9.66 12.93 33.76
N VAL A 127 10.69 13.58 33.23
CA VAL A 127 10.73 15.03 33.00
C VAL A 127 11.05 15.32 31.54
N ILE A 128 10.17 16.08 30.88
CA ILE A 128 10.34 16.54 29.49
C ILE A 128 10.45 18.06 29.49
N ASN A 129 11.54 18.60 28.94
CA ASN A 129 11.81 20.04 28.89
C ASN A 129 11.69 20.74 30.26
N GLY A 130 12.08 20.05 31.34
CA GLY A 130 12.01 20.56 32.71
C GLY A 130 10.64 20.46 33.39
N TYR A 131 9.64 19.83 32.76
CA TYR A 131 8.31 19.61 33.33
C TYR A 131 8.04 18.13 33.59
N HIS A 132 7.57 17.80 34.80
CA HIS A 132 7.12 16.45 35.12
C HIS A 132 5.91 16.06 34.27
N GLN A 133 5.95 14.84 33.76
CA GLN A 133 4.86 14.31 32.95
C GLN A 133 3.86 13.56 33.81
N SER A 134 2.58 13.93 33.68
CA SER A 134 1.47 13.18 34.26
C SER A 134 1.06 12.08 33.29
N GLU A 135 1.30 10.83 33.67
CA GLU A 135 1.08 9.69 32.78
C GLU A 135 -0.24 8.98 33.10
N GLU A 136 -1.22 9.13 32.21
CA GLU A 136 -2.49 8.41 32.36
C GLU A 136 -2.33 6.91 32.06
N ARG A 137 -2.93 6.07 32.91
CA ARG A 137 -2.96 4.60 32.73
C ARG A 137 -1.59 3.91 32.77
N ILE A 138 -0.56 4.62 33.23
CA ILE A 138 0.74 4.05 33.60
C ILE A 138 0.72 3.89 35.11
N PHE A 139 0.78 2.64 35.59
CA PHE A 139 0.61 2.31 37.01
C PHE A 139 1.92 1.91 37.71
N THR A 140 3.03 2.06 37.00
CA THR A 140 4.38 1.72 37.46
C THR A 140 5.23 2.98 37.46
N GLU A 141 6.24 3.00 38.33
CA GLU A 141 7.22 4.08 38.30
C GLU A 141 7.92 4.17 36.94
N THR A 142 8.18 5.41 36.55
CA THR A 142 8.83 5.74 35.31
C THR A 142 10.23 6.21 35.61
N LEU A 143 11.14 5.24 35.67
CA LEU A 143 12.54 5.46 36.02
C LEU A 143 13.46 4.99 34.90
N PRO A 144 14.70 5.54 34.84
CA PRO A 144 15.70 5.08 33.89
C PRO A 144 16.21 3.69 34.29
N TYR A 145 16.70 2.94 33.32
CA TYR A 145 17.39 1.68 33.59
C TYR A 145 18.82 1.94 34.06
N ALA A 146 19.29 1.17 35.05
CA ALA A 146 20.66 1.28 35.55
C ALA A 146 21.71 1.03 34.46
N ASP A 147 21.43 0.10 33.55
CA ASP A 147 22.29 -0.25 32.41
C ASP A 147 21.80 0.40 31.09
N GLY A 148 20.98 1.45 31.18
CA GLY A 148 20.43 2.17 30.04
C GLY A 148 21.33 3.28 29.53
N ILE A 149 20.75 4.22 28.77
CA ILE A 149 21.45 5.41 28.31
C ILE A 149 21.68 6.41 29.45
N THR A 150 22.55 7.39 29.20
CA THR A 150 22.76 8.53 30.10
C THR A 150 21.75 9.64 29.83
N TYR A 151 21.26 10.28 30.91
CA TYR A 151 20.38 11.44 30.89
C TYR A 151 21.08 12.70 31.45
N PRO A 152 20.63 13.92 31.07
CA PRO A 152 19.57 14.21 30.12
C PRO A 152 19.96 13.86 28.67
N VAL A 153 18.96 13.63 27.82
CA VAL A 153 19.16 13.43 26.38
C VAL A 153 18.32 14.43 25.60
N VAL A 154 18.95 15.16 24.68
CA VAL A 154 18.26 16.08 23.76
C VAL A 154 18.10 15.38 22.42
N LEU A 155 16.88 15.35 21.90
CA LEU A 155 16.55 14.71 20.64
C LEU A 155 17.02 15.54 19.45
N ALA A 156 17.79 14.93 18.55
CA ALA A 156 18.18 15.57 17.30
C ALA A 156 17.01 15.60 16.29
N ASP A 157 17.17 16.39 15.22
CA ASP A 157 16.24 16.40 14.10
C ASP A 157 16.03 14.99 13.55
N GLY A 158 14.76 14.62 13.33
CA GLY A 158 14.39 13.29 12.84
C GLY A 158 14.45 12.17 13.89
N GLN A 159 14.60 12.50 15.18
CA GLN A 159 14.54 11.52 16.27
C GLN A 159 13.28 11.63 17.10
N VAL A 160 12.87 10.49 17.67
CA VAL A 160 11.83 10.39 18.68
C VAL A 160 12.33 9.57 19.87
N PHE A 161 11.88 9.93 21.07
CA PHE A 161 12.06 9.10 22.25
C PHE A 161 10.78 8.29 22.47
N VAL A 162 10.90 6.96 22.50
CA VAL A 162 9.73 6.07 22.58
C VAL A 162 9.78 5.19 23.82
N MET A 163 8.64 4.95 24.44
CA MET A 163 8.52 4.12 25.64
C MET A 163 7.37 3.14 25.52
N GLY A 164 7.49 2.01 26.20
CA GLY A 164 6.35 1.11 26.38
C GLY A 164 5.44 1.60 27.51
N ASP A 165 4.13 1.40 27.38
CA ASP A 165 3.19 1.72 28.46
C ASP A 165 3.40 0.83 29.69
N ASN A 166 3.84 -0.42 29.48
CA ASN A 166 4.25 -1.30 30.56
C ASN A 166 5.73 -1.10 30.86
N ARG A 167 6.05 -0.12 31.72
CA ARG A 167 7.42 0.35 31.97
C ARG A 167 8.39 -0.71 32.48
N THR A 168 7.88 -1.76 33.09
CA THR A 168 8.71 -2.86 33.64
C THR A 168 8.97 -3.98 32.64
N GLN A 169 8.16 -4.09 31.58
CA GLN A 169 8.25 -5.15 30.56
C GLN A 169 8.73 -4.65 29.20
N ALA A 170 8.82 -3.33 29.01
CA ALA A 170 9.24 -2.74 27.75
C ALA A 170 10.77 -2.55 27.69
N ASN A 171 11.41 -3.11 26.67
CA ASN A 171 12.73 -2.66 26.25
C ASN A 171 12.53 -1.50 25.25
N ASP A 172 12.85 -0.27 25.65
CA ASP A 172 12.49 0.95 24.92
C ASP A 172 13.63 1.99 24.90
N SER A 173 13.36 3.23 24.47
CA SER A 173 14.41 4.26 24.34
C SER A 173 15.16 4.53 25.64
N ARG A 174 14.64 4.11 26.81
CA ARG A 174 15.40 4.20 28.04
C ARG A 174 16.63 3.30 28.08
N MET A 175 16.59 2.19 27.35
CA MET A 175 17.70 1.26 27.19
C MET A 175 18.59 1.62 26.01
N TYR A 176 17.99 1.82 24.82
CA TYR A 176 18.74 1.92 23.56
C TYR A 176 18.86 3.34 22.99
N GLY A 177 18.21 4.33 23.60
CA GLY A 177 18.26 5.71 23.16
C GLY A 177 17.17 6.13 22.17
N PRO A 178 17.27 7.36 21.66
CA PRO A 178 16.38 7.88 20.63
C PRO A 178 16.33 7.01 19.37
N VAL A 179 15.16 6.94 18.75
CA VAL A 179 14.91 6.21 17.50
C VAL A 179 14.88 7.21 16.34
N ASP A 180 15.63 6.91 15.29
CA ASP A 180 15.54 7.63 14.02
C ASP A 180 14.21 7.32 13.33
N VAL A 181 13.47 8.36 12.97
CA VAL A 181 12.11 8.24 12.40
C VAL A 181 12.12 7.51 11.07
N GLU A 182 13.08 7.79 10.19
CA GLU A 182 13.11 7.23 8.85
C GLU A 182 13.52 5.76 8.82
N SER A 183 14.59 5.43 9.53
CA SER A 183 15.20 4.10 9.52
C SER A 183 14.71 3.18 10.64
N GLY A 184 14.30 3.74 11.78
CA GLY A 184 13.90 2.99 12.97
C GLY A 184 12.40 2.79 13.13
N THR A 185 11.55 3.46 12.34
CA THR A 185 10.09 3.33 12.41
C THR A 185 9.46 2.86 11.11
N GLU A 186 8.39 2.10 11.23
CA GLU A 186 7.62 1.54 10.12
C GLU A 186 6.36 2.36 9.83
N GLY A 187 5.88 3.15 10.79
CA GLY A 187 4.70 4.00 10.64
C GLY A 187 3.91 4.21 11.93
N GLU A 188 2.94 5.12 11.86
CA GLU A 188 2.02 5.44 12.95
C GLU A 188 0.88 4.40 13.04
N VAL A 189 0.57 3.94 14.24
CA VAL A 189 -0.56 3.04 14.52
C VAL A 189 -1.86 3.80 14.36
N MET A 190 -2.67 3.40 13.39
CA MET A 190 -3.98 3.99 13.14
C MET A 190 -5.09 3.32 13.95
N THR A 191 -5.01 1.99 14.07
CA THR A 191 -6.06 1.23 14.76
C THR A 191 -5.50 -0.04 15.39
N VAL A 192 -6.08 -0.37 16.54
CA VAL A 192 -5.81 -1.59 17.29
C VAL A 192 -7.11 -2.38 17.37
N ILE A 193 -7.07 -3.64 16.95
CA ILE A 193 -8.22 -4.55 16.91
C ILE A 193 -8.00 -5.66 17.93
N ARG A 194 -8.75 -5.61 19.03
CA ARG A 194 -8.73 -6.62 20.09
C ARG A 194 -9.83 -7.65 19.88
N ARG A 195 -9.45 -8.91 19.65
CA ARG A 195 -10.40 -10.00 19.34
C ARG A 195 -10.81 -10.84 20.55
N ARG A 196 -10.01 -10.87 21.64
CA ARG A 196 -10.24 -11.71 22.83
C ARG A 196 -9.88 -10.92 24.10
N ASN A 197 -10.47 -11.33 25.24
CA ASN A 197 -10.22 -10.78 26.58
C ASN A 197 -10.44 -9.26 26.70
N PHE A 198 -11.71 -8.83 26.62
CA PHE A 198 -12.13 -7.46 26.92
C PHE A 198 -11.84 -7.13 28.39
#